data_AF-A0A0Q6RSE4-F1
#
_entry.id   AF-A0A0Q6RSE4-F1
#
_cell.length_a   1.000
_cell.length_b   1.000
_cell.length_c   1.000
_cell.angle_alpha   90.00
_cell.angle_beta   90.00
_cell.angle_gamma   90.00
#
_symmetry.space_group_name_H-M   'P 1'
#
loop_
_entity.id
_entity.type
_entity.pdbx_description
1 polymer ?
#
loop_
_entity_poly.entity_id
_entity_poly.type
_entity_poly.pdbx_seq_one_letter_code
_entity_poly.pdbx_strand_id
1 'polypeptide(L)'
;MSQGTEMRAEVIVSVDPNYLPAEGDLDRDIWIVTSEANLALADLRRRAPGSKSTTVFNDLGSRLENASAMLPTVFEHHPQAAGVTIRGLSAQESKQLIDDLAPEWFGTAFDSDVQFSRGR
;
A
#
# COMPACT_ATOMS: atom_id res chain seq x y z
N MET A 1 -5.76 8.16 -29.18
CA MET A 1 -6.03 8.22 -27.72
C MET A 1 -4.99 7.36 -27.05
N SER A 2 -3.84 7.94 -26.71
CA SER A 2 -2.76 7.20 -26.08
C SER A 2 -3.18 6.88 -24.66
N GLN A 3 -3.37 5.59 -24.37
CA GLN A 3 -3.58 5.13 -23.00
C GLN A 3 -2.36 5.59 -22.19
N GLY A 4 -2.60 6.46 -21.21
CA GLY A 4 -1.61 6.78 -20.21
C GLY A 4 -1.22 5.46 -19.56
N THR A 5 0.05 5.12 -19.61
CA THR A 5 0.59 3.99 -18.86
C THR A 5 0.38 4.31 -17.38
N GLU A 6 -0.75 3.88 -16.80
CA GLU A 6 -0.86 3.75 -15.36
C GLU A 6 0.28 2.82 -14.96
N MET A 7 1.31 3.41 -14.37
CA MET A 7 2.42 2.68 -13.80
C MET A 7 1.83 1.95 -12.59
N ARG A 8 1.23 0.77 -12.78
CA ARG A 8 0.53 0.07 -11.71
C ARG A 8 1.54 -0.25 -10.60
N ALA A 9 1.33 0.28 -9.41
CA ALA A 9 2.14 -0.07 -8.24
C ALA A 9 2.13 -1.60 -8.05
N GLU A 10 3.31 -2.15 -7.78
CA GLU A 10 3.50 -3.60 -7.64
C GLU A 10 3.09 -4.09 -6.24
N VAL A 11 3.11 -3.19 -5.26
CA VAL A 11 2.77 -3.47 -3.86
C VAL A 11 1.66 -2.54 -3.40
N ILE A 12 0.70 -3.11 -2.68
CA ILE A 12 -0.34 -2.34 -1.97
C ILE A 12 -0.03 -2.37 -0.47
N VAL A 13 -0.03 -1.20 0.16
CA VAL A 13 -0.01 -1.04 1.61
C VAL A 13 -1.37 -0.50 2.04
N SER A 14 -2.12 -1.26 2.83
CA SER A 14 -3.37 -0.78 3.41
C SER A 14 -3.19 -0.50 4.90
N VAL A 15 -3.52 0.73 5.29
CA VAL A 15 -3.65 1.14 6.70
C VAL A 15 -5.10 1.09 7.19
N ASP A 16 -6.01 0.56 6.36
CA ASP A 16 -7.39 0.28 6.76
C ASP A 16 -7.44 -1.01 7.61
N PRO A 17 -7.96 -0.97 8.85
CA PRO A 17 -8.16 -2.17 9.66
C PRO A 17 -9.22 -3.13 9.09
N ASN A 18 -9.97 -2.76 8.05
CA ASN A 18 -10.95 -3.61 7.39
C ASN A 18 -10.69 -3.66 5.88
N TYR A 19 -9.45 -3.99 5.49
CA TYR A 19 -9.07 -4.02 4.09
C TYR A 19 -9.94 -4.98 3.27
N LEU A 20 -10.51 -4.49 2.18
CA LEU A 20 -11.25 -5.28 1.21
C LEU A 20 -10.49 -5.27 -0.12
N PRO A 21 -9.90 -6.40 -0.55
CA PRO A 21 -9.21 -6.46 -1.83
C PRO A 21 -10.20 -6.23 -2.99
N ALA A 22 -9.83 -5.34 -3.90
CA ALA A 22 -10.44 -5.23 -5.22
C ALA A 22 -9.92 -6.37 -6.13
N GLU A 23 -10.65 -6.66 -7.22
CA GLU A 23 -10.24 -7.69 -8.18
C GLU A 23 -8.82 -7.48 -8.72
N GLY A 24 -8.42 -6.22 -8.92
CA GLY A 24 -7.08 -5.83 -9.41
C GLY A 24 -5.94 -5.90 -8.39
N ASP A 25 -6.22 -6.38 -7.16
CA ASP A 25 -5.22 -6.56 -6.11
C ASP A 25 -4.80 -8.02 -5.94
N LEU A 26 -5.53 -8.95 -6.55
CA LEU A 26 -5.32 -10.38 -6.35
C LEU A 26 -3.94 -10.84 -6.86
N ASP A 27 -3.39 -10.14 -7.84
CA ASP A 27 -2.09 -10.38 -8.48
C ASP A 27 -0.93 -9.54 -7.89
N ARG A 28 -1.19 -8.78 -6.82
CA ARG A 28 -0.20 -7.89 -6.18
C ARG A 28 0.25 -8.39 -4.81
N ASP A 29 1.44 -8.00 -4.42
CA ASP A 29 1.89 -8.18 -3.04
C ASP A 29 1.14 -7.18 -2.15
N ILE A 30 0.57 -7.67 -1.06
CA ILE A 30 -0.29 -6.89 -0.17
C ILE A 30 0.31 -6.86 1.23
N TRP A 31 0.40 -5.66 1.78
CA TRP A 31 0.81 -5.38 3.14
C TRP A 31 -0.35 -4.70 3.85
N ILE A 32 -0.89 -5.31 4.90
CA ILE A 32 -2.09 -4.83 5.61
C ILE A 32 -1.78 -4.65 7.09
N VAL A 33 -2.32 -3.58 7.68
CA VAL A 33 -2.17 -3.32 9.11
C VAL A 33 -2.85 -4.42 9.95
N THR A 34 -2.28 -4.77 11.09
CA THR A 34 -2.83 -5.78 11.99
C THR A 34 -4.20 -5.37 12.52
N SER A 35 -5.20 -6.21 12.28
CA SER A 35 -6.53 -6.16 12.90
C SER A 35 -7.13 -7.57 12.88
N GLU A 36 -8.20 -7.82 13.64
CA GLU A 36 -8.89 -9.13 13.58
C GLU A 36 -9.37 -9.46 12.15
N ALA A 37 -9.95 -8.47 11.45
CA ALA A 37 -10.44 -8.64 10.09
C ALA A 37 -9.30 -8.92 9.09
N ASN A 38 -8.21 -8.16 9.18
CA ASN A 38 -7.06 -8.31 8.28
C ASN A 38 -6.29 -9.61 8.53
N LEU A 39 -6.22 -10.09 9.78
CA LEU A 39 -5.65 -11.39 10.10
C LEU A 39 -6.46 -12.53 9.46
N ALA A 40 -7.79 -12.49 9.59
CA ALA A 40 -8.66 -13.47 8.94
C ALA A 40 -8.52 -13.46 7.41
N LEU A 41 -8.43 -12.27 6.80
CA LEU A 41 -8.19 -12.12 5.38
C LEU A 41 -6.83 -12.68 4.95
N ALA A 42 -5.76 -12.38 5.68
CA ALA A 42 -4.43 -12.88 5.38
C ALA A 42 -4.37 -14.41 5.42
N ASP A 43 -5.02 -15.02 6.41
CA ASP A 43 -5.11 -16.48 6.52
C ASP A 43 -5.91 -17.11 5.39
N LEU A 44 -7.00 -16.45 4.93
CA LEU A 44 -7.75 -16.89 3.77
C LEU A 44 -6.89 -16.85 2.51
N ARG A 45 -6.18 -15.75 2.27
CA ARG A 45 -5.32 -15.56 1.09
C ARG A 45 -4.17 -16.56 1.06
N ARG A 46 -3.47 -16.78 2.18
CA ARG A 46 -2.36 -17.76 2.26
C ARG A 46 -2.78 -19.20 1.89
N ARG A 47 -4.05 -19.54 2.08
CA ARG A 47 -4.60 -20.86 1.71
C ARG A 47 -5.07 -20.93 0.26
N ALA A 48 -5.25 -19.79 -0.41
CA ALA A 48 -5.72 -19.70 -1.78
C ALA A 48 -4.57 -19.98 -2.77
N PRO A 49 -4.67 -21.03 -3.61
CA PRO A 49 -3.66 -21.33 -4.62
C PRO A 49 -3.48 -20.17 -5.61
N GLY A 50 -2.24 -19.80 -5.89
CA GLY A 50 -1.91 -18.75 -6.87
C GLY A 50 -2.06 -17.31 -6.38
N SER A 51 -2.40 -17.09 -5.10
CA SER A 51 -2.37 -15.75 -4.51
C SER A 51 -0.93 -15.26 -4.32
N LYS A 52 -0.71 -13.97 -4.57
CA LYS A 52 0.54 -13.28 -4.22
C LYS A 52 0.67 -13.06 -2.72
N SER A 53 1.88 -12.67 -2.28
CA SER A 53 2.23 -12.57 -0.87
C SER A 53 1.27 -11.64 -0.12
N THR A 54 0.92 -12.01 1.11
CA THR A 54 0.15 -11.16 2.03
C THR A 54 0.88 -11.08 3.37
N THR A 55 1.42 -9.89 3.64
CA THR A 55 2.14 -9.52 4.85
C THR A 55 1.22 -8.74 5.76
N VAL A 56 1.25 -9.04 7.06
CA VAL A 56 0.52 -8.29 8.08
C VAL A 56 1.56 -7.56 8.94
N PHE A 57 1.41 -6.24 9.11
CA PHE A 57 2.35 -5.41 9.87
C PHE A 57 1.67 -4.79 11.10
N ASN A 58 2.44 -4.60 12.17
CA ASN A 58 1.92 -4.08 13.44
C ASN A 58 1.37 -2.67 13.29
N ASP A 59 0.23 -2.42 13.93
CA ASP A 59 -0.34 -1.07 14.04
C ASP A 59 0.50 -0.22 15.00
N LEU A 60 1.03 0.89 14.49
CA LEU A 60 1.82 1.87 15.23
C LEU A 60 0.97 2.94 15.92
N GLY A 61 -0.35 2.92 15.72
CA GLY A 61 -1.33 3.75 16.44
C GLY A 61 -2.09 4.72 15.55
N SER A 62 -1.44 5.31 14.54
CA SER A 62 -2.11 6.14 13.55
C SER A 62 -1.89 5.66 12.12
N ARG A 63 -2.88 5.92 11.25
CA ARG A 63 -2.82 5.57 9.83
C ARG A 63 -1.65 6.26 9.11
N LEU A 64 -1.35 7.51 9.47
CA LEU A 64 -0.22 8.25 8.93
C LEU A 64 1.12 7.65 9.36
N GLU A 65 1.29 7.31 10.63
CA GLU A 65 2.52 6.64 11.11
C GLU A 65 2.72 5.28 10.47
N ASN A 66 1.63 4.51 10.32
CA ASN A 66 1.68 3.23 9.62
C ASN A 66 2.12 3.41 8.15
N ALA A 67 1.54 4.37 7.44
CA ALA A 67 1.86 4.63 6.05
C ALA A 67 3.30 5.13 5.86
N SER A 68 3.74 6.09 6.67
CA SER A 68 5.08 6.66 6.60
C SER A 68 6.17 5.67 6.98
N ALA A 69 5.92 4.83 7.99
CA ALA A 69 6.86 3.79 8.41
C ALA A 69 6.96 2.65 7.39
N MET A 70 5.85 2.24 6.77
CA MET A 70 5.85 1.08 5.87
C MET A 70 6.37 1.39 4.48
N LEU A 71 6.25 2.63 3.99
CA LEU A 71 6.73 3.00 2.67
C LEU A 71 8.22 2.64 2.42
N PRO A 72 9.20 3.06 3.25
CA PRO A 72 10.59 2.69 3.05
C PRO A 72 10.82 1.18 3.20
N THR A 73 10.20 0.54 4.20
CA THR A 73 10.31 -0.90 4.43
C THR A 73 9.85 -1.72 3.23
N VAL A 74 8.76 -1.32 2.57
CA VAL A 74 8.30 -2.00 1.35
C VAL A 74 9.34 -1.91 0.24
N PHE A 75 9.96 -0.75 0.03
CA PHE A 75 11.02 -0.62 -0.99
C PHE A 75 12.31 -1.35 -0.63
N GLU A 76 12.61 -1.58 0.65
CA GLU A 76 13.71 -2.45 1.07
C GLU A 76 13.43 -3.93 0.72
N HIS A 77 12.18 -4.37 0.91
CA HIS A 77 11.75 -5.74 0.60
C HIS A 77 11.44 -5.98 -0.88
N HIS A 78 11.05 -4.93 -1.61
CA HIS A 78 10.70 -4.95 -3.02
C HIS A 78 11.51 -3.87 -3.78
N PRO A 79 12.85 -4.00 -3.86
CA PRO A 79 13.72 -2.97 -4.46
C PRO A 79 13.46 -2.75 -5.96
N GLN A 80 12.85 -3.73 -6.63
CA GLN A 80 12.42 -3.65 -8.03
C GLN A 80 11.07 -2.95 -8.23
N ALA A 81 10.30 -2.68 -7.16
CA ALA A 81 8.97 -2.12 -7.28
C ALA A 81 9.01 -0.75 -7.97
N ALA A 82 8.25 -0.60 -9.05
CA ALA A 82 8.10 0.69 -9.73
C ALA A 82 7.30 1.71 -8.90
N GLY A 83 6.46 1.23 -7.99
CA GLY A 83 5.68 2.07 -7.08
C GLY A 83 4.92 1.26 -6.04
N VAL A 84 4.43 1.97 -5.02
CA VAL A 84 3.60 1.45 -3.93
C VAL A 84 2.31 2.24 -3.89
N THR A 85 1.17 1.55 -3.77
CA THR A 85 -0.12 2.19 -3.53
C THR A 85 -0.44 2.08 -2.04
N ILE A 86 -0.65 3.22 -1.39
CA ILE A 86 -1.12 3.32 -0.01
C ILE A 86 -2.64 3.54 -0.02
N ARG A 87 -3.37 2.70 0.73
CA ARG A 87 -4.83 2.75 0.86
C ARG A 87 -5.28 2.92 2.29
N GLY A 88 -6.48 3.48 2.46
CA GLY A 88 -7.11 3.64 3.78
C GLY A 88 -6.82 4.99 4.45
N LEU A 89 -6.25 5.94 3.71
CA LEU A 89 -6.06 7.32 4.15
C LEU A 89 -7.24 8.18 3.72
N SER A 90 -7.62 9.15 4.56
CA SER A 90 -8.47 10.26 4.13
C SER A 90 -7.71 11.21 3.19
N ALA A 91 -8.42 12.02 2.40
CA ALA A 91 -7.78 13.00 1.51
C ALA A 91 -6.83 13.97 2.25
N GLN A 92 -7.16 14.33 3.49
CA GLN A 92 -6.30 15.17 4.33
C GLN A 92 -5.02 14.42 4.74
N GLU A 93 -5.15 13.18 5.20
CA GLU A 93 -3.99 12.35 5.55
C GLU A 93 -3.13 12.05 4.33
N SER A 94 -3.73 11.77 3.16
CA SER A 94 -3.02 11.59 1.90
C SER A 94 -2.16 12.81 1.55
N LYS A 95 -2.73 14.00 1.65
CA LYS A 95 -1.98 15.25 1.42
C LYS A 95 -0.86 15.42 2.45
N GLN A 96 -1.16 15.23 3.72
CA GLN A 96 -0.18 15.35 4.80
C GLN A 96 0.99 14.38 4.58
N LEU A 97 0.72 13.13 4.23
CA LEU A 97 1.75 12.13 3.98
C LEU A 97 2.64 12.52 2.80
N ILE A 98 2.08 13.04 1.71
CA ILE A 98 2.87 13.52 0.56
C ILE A 98 3.76 14.69 0.96
N ASP A 99 3.24 15.62 1.75
CA ASP A 99 3.96 16.83 2.18
C ASP A 99 5.07 16.51 3.22
N ASP A 100 4.88 15.50 4.07
CA ASP A 100 5.79 15.14 5.17
C ASP A 100 6.91 14.16 4.78
N LEU A 101 6.73 13.41 3.70
CA LEU A 101 7.73 12.42 3.28
C LEU A 101 9.02 13.08 2.78
N ALA A 102 10.12 12.34 2.93
CA ALA A 102 11.42 12.80 2.50
C ALA A 102 11.45 13.08 0.98
N PRO A 103 12.30 14.03 0.50
CA PRO A 103 12.23 14.53 -0.88
C PRO A 103 12.48 13.49 -1.99
N GLU A 104 13.02 12.33 -1.65
CA GLU A 104 13.18 11.21 -2.58
C GLU A 104 11.87 10.51 -2.95
N TRP A 105 10.77 10.77 -2.23
CA TRP A 105 9.46 10.17 -2.47
C TRP A 105 8.57 11.10 -3.30
N PHE A 106 8.00 10.55 -4.38
CA PHE A 106 7.05 11.25 -5.24
C PHE A 106 5.68 10.60 -5.10
N GLY A 107 4.77 11.30 -4.43
CA GLY A 107 3.41 10.87 -4.18
C GLY A 107 2.40 11.52 -5.11
N THR A 108 1.41 10.76 -5.59
CA THR A 108 0.24 11.27 -6.30
C THR A 108 -1.02 10.64 -5.74
N ALA A 109 -1.97 11.47 -5.31
CA ALA A 109 -3.25 11.00 -4.77
C ALA A 109 -4.25 10.74 -5.91
N PHE A 110 -5.00 9.64 -5.81
CA PHE A 110 -6.06 9.23 -6.74
C PHE A 110 -7.24 8.69 -5.93
N ASP A 111 -8.41 9.32 -6.03
CA ASP A 111 -9.61 8.95 -5.26
C ASP A 111 -9.34 8.81 -3.75
N SER A 112 -9.22 7.59 -3.24
CA SER A 112 -8.94 7.21 -1.84
C SER A 112 -7.52 6.68 -1.60
N ASP A 113 -6.69 6.67 -2.63
CA ASP A 113 -5.40 6.02 -2.66
C ASP A 113 -4.30 7.06 -2.87
N VAL A 114 -3.08 6.72 -2.44
CA VAL A 114 -1.88 7.50 -2.76
C VAL A 114 -0.86 6.58 -3.37
N GLN A 115 -0.40 6.91 -4.57
CA GLN A 115 0.67 6.18 -5.21
C GLN A 115 2.00 6.88 -4.98
N PHE A 116 2.97 6.15 -4.44
CA PHE A 116 4.33 6.59 -4.28
C PHE A 116 5.29 5.89 -5.23
N SER A 117 6.28 6.64 -5.69
CA SER A 117 7.47 6.13 -6.38
C SER A 117 8.72 6.77 -5.77
N ARG A 118 9.86 6.08 -5.87
CA ARG A 118 11.14 6.63 -5.42
C ARG A 118 11.87 7.29 -6.58
N GLY A 119 12.35 8.51 -6.38
CA GLY A 119 13.27 9.17 -7.31
C GLY A 119 14.47 8.29 -7.58
N ARG A 120 14.81 8.12 -8.85
CA ARG A 120 16.06 7.47 -9.27
C ARG A 120 17.22 8.45 -9.19
#